data_AF-A0A1I8EXT1-F1
#
_entry.id   AF-A0A1I8EXT1-F1
#
_cell.length_a   1.000
_cell.length_b   1.000
_cell.length_c   1.000
_cell.angle_alpha   90.00
_cell.angle_beta   90.00
_cell.angle_gamma   90.00
#
_symmetry.space_group_name_H-M   'P 1'
#
loop_
_entity.id
_entity.type
_entity.pdbx_description
1 polymer ?
#
loop_
_entity_poly.entity_id
_entity_poly.type
_entity_poly.pdbx_seq_one_letter_code
_entity_poly.pdbx_strand_id
1 'polypeptide(L)'
;MKQIKIANHNNVLERSDFIFFTSFRLSMENQLIHRNYYWYTKGKEERLQNGSTPFGFDHLPPQTVLCVILHKVISCDAVMEALKHYKEYIHTDEFT
;
A
#
# COMPACT_ATOMS: atom_id res chain seq x y z
N MET A 1 -21.96 -39.22 -34.14
CA MET A 1 -20.86 -39.11 -33.17
C MET A 1 -20.93 -37.74 -32.50
N LYS A 2 -21.25 -37.65 -31.20
CA LYS A 2 -21.16 -36.40 -30.42
C LYS A 2 -19.77 -36.34 -29.79
N GLN A 3 -18.97 -35.35 -30.15
CA GLN A 3 -17.71 -35.08 -29.46
C GLN A 3 -18.03 -34.43 -28.11
N ILE A 4 -17.65 -35.12 -27.02
CA ILE A 4 -17.70 -34.57 -25.67
C ILE A 4 -16.49 -33.65 -25.52
N LYS A 5 -16.75 -32.35 -25.41
CA LYS A 5 -15.73 -31.33 -25.13
C LYS A 5 -15.40 -31.41 -23.64
N ILE A 6 -14.33 -32.11 -23.30
CA ILE A 6 -13.81 -32.17 -21.93
C ILE A 6 -13.20 -30.80 -21.63
N ALA A 7 -13.90 -29.98 -20.84
CA ALA A 7 -13.35 -28.74 -20.34
C ALA A 7 -12.19 -29.06 -19.39
N ASN A 8 -11.03 -28.44 -19.65
CA ASN A 8 -9.79 -28.67 -18.95
C ASN A 8 -9.86 -28.07 -17.53
N HIS A 9 -10.30 -28.88 -16.56
CA HIS A 9 -10.53 -28.49 -15.16
C HIS A 9 -9.27 -27.96 -14.45
N ASN A 10 -8.07 -28.28 -14.94
CA ASN A 10 -6.79 -27.89 -14.33
C ASN A 10 -6.49 -26.39 -14.48
N ASN A 11 -7.00 -25.72 -15.52
CA ASN A 11 -6.77 -24.29 -15.74
C ASN A 11 -7.55 -23.37 -14.79
N VAL A 12 -8.61 -23.88 -14.15
CA VAL A 12 -9.46 -23.08 -13.26
C VAL A 12 -8.85 -23.00 -11.86
N LEU A 13 -8.26 -24.10 -11.38
CA LEU A 13 -7.64 -24.18 -10.05
C LEU A 13 -6.39 -23.28 -9.94
N GLU A 14 -5.51 -23.31 -10.95
CA GLU A 14 -4.32 -22.44 -10.98
C GLU A 14 -4.67 -20.95 -11.06
N ARG A 15 -5.76 -20.61 -11.78
CA ARG A 15 -6.28 -19.24 -11.84
C ARG A 15 -6.82 -18.78 -10.49
N SER A 16 -7.57 -19.62 -9.78
CA SER A 16 -8.10 -19.26 -8.46
C SER A 16 -6.99 -19.07 -7.44
N ASP A 17 -5.97 -19.92 -7.46
CA ASP A 17 -4.83 -19.81 -6.53
C ASP A 17 -3.98 -18.56 -6.82
N PHE A 18 -3.77 -18.23 -8.09
CA PHE A 18 -3.11 -17.01 -8.51
C PHE A 18 -3.89 -15.74 -8.09
N ILE A 19 -5.22 -15.74 -8.26
CA ILE A 19 -6.09 -14.63 -7.84
C ILE A 19 -6.09 -14.49 -6.32
N PHE A 20 -6.11 -15.60 -5.60
CA PHE A 20 -6.06 -15.60 -4.13
C PHE A 20 -4.74 -15.02 -3.61
N PHE A 21 -3.60 -15.47 -4.16
CA PHE A 21 -2.29 -15.00 -3.75
C PHE A 21 -2.09 -13.50 -4.03
N THR A 22 -2.53 -13.03 -5.19
CA THR A 22 -2.44 -11.60 -5.55
C THR A 22 -3.34 -10.74 -4.65
N SER A 23 -4.56 -11.17 -4.35
CA SER A 23 -5.47 -10.50 -3.40
C SER A 23 -4.88 -10.44 -1.98
N PHE A 24 -4.33 -11.54 -1.50
CA PHE A 24 -3.70 -11.59 -0.18
C PHE A 24 -2.49 -10.65 -0.08
N ARG A 25 -1.65 -10.63 -1.12
CA ARG A 25 -0.50 -9.72 -1.21
C ARG A 25 -0.94 -8.26 -1.19
N LEU A 26 -1.92 -7.88 -2.00
CA LEU A 26 -2.46 -6.51 -2.03
C LEU A 26 -3.02 -6.08 -0.67
N SER A 27 -3.70 -6.98 0.03
CA SER A 27 -4.21 -6.72 1.39
C SER A 27 -3.08 -6.44 2.38
N MET A 28 -2.01 -7.23 2.37
CA MET A 28 -0.84 -7.00 3.23
C MET A 28 -0.09 -5.70 2.89
N GLU A 29 0.09 -5.41 1.60
CA GLU A 29 0.73 -4.18 1.15
C GLU A 29 -0.06 -2.95 1.63
N ASN A 30 -1.39 -2.95 1.47
CA ASN A 30 -2.26 -1.88 1.96
C ASN A 30 -2.16 -1.70 3.48
N GLN A 31 -2.18 -2.80 4.25
CA GLN A 31 -2.04 -2.74 5.70
C GLN A 31 -0.68 -2.15 6.11
N LEU A 32 0.40 -2.52 5.42
CA LEU A 32 1.73 -2.00 5.68
C LEU A 32 1.80 -0.50 5.39
N ILE A 33 1.22 -0.05 4.27
CA ILE A 33 1.16 1.36 3.89
C ILE A 33 0.38 2.16 4.94
N HIS A 34 -0.84 1.73 5.29
CA HIS A 34 -1.68 2.44 6.27
C HIS A 34 -1.00 2.54 7.65
N ARG A 35 -0.41 1.44 8.13
CA ARG A 35 0.30 1.42 9.42
C ARG A 35 1.48 2.39 9.43
N ASN A 36 2.28 2.42 8.36
CA ASN A 36 3.43 3.33 8.27
C ASN A 36 2.99 4.78 8.12
N TYR A 37 1.91 5.05 7.37
CA TYR A 37 1.33 6.39 7.28
C TYR A 37 0.88 6.91 8.63
N TYR A 38 0.07 6.12 9.36
CA TYR A 38 -0.40 6.48 10.68
C TYR A 38 0.76 6.73 11.64
N TRP A 39 1.73 5.79 11.68
CA TRP A 39 2.89 5.90 12.57
C TRP A 39 3.73 7.14 12.26
N TYR A 40 3.98 7.44 10.98
CA TYR A 40 4.75 8.63 10.61
C TYR A 40 4.02 9.92 11.00
N THR A 41 2.74 10.05 10.63
CA THR A 41 1.96 11.28 10.86
C THR A 41 1.71 11.55 12.33
N LYS A 42 1.25 10.54 13.09
CA LYS A 42 1.04 10.67 14.54
C LYS A 42 2.34 10.80 15.31
N GLY A 43 3.35 10.00 14.96
CA GLY A 43 4.67 10.11 15.56
C GLY A 43 5.31 11.48 15.30
N LYS A 44 5.10 12.09 14.12
CA LYS A 44 5.55 13.46 13.83
C LYS A 44 4.85 14.47 14.74
N GLU A 45 3.53 14.40 14.87
CA GLU A 45 2.74 15.26 15.74
C GLU A 45 3.24 15.18 17.20
N GLU A 46 3.40 13.97 17.73
CA GLU A 46 3.90 13.73 19.09
C GLU A 46 5.33 14.26 19.29
N ARG A 47 6.24 14.05 18.31
CA ARG A 47 7.60 14.59 18.37
C ARG A 47 7.60 16.12 18.44
N LEU A 48 6.79 16.77 17.61
CA LEU A 48 6.69 18.23 17.57
C LEU A 48 6.10 18.80 18.87
N GLN A 49 5.05 18.17 19.42
CA GLN A 49 4.44 18.59 20.68
C GLN A 49 5.41 18.46 21.87
N ASN A 50 6.20 17.39 21.89
CA ASN A 50 7.14 17.11 22.97
C ASN A 50 8.49 17.84 22.84
N GLY A 51 8.70 18.63 21.78
CA GLY A 51 9.99 19.26 21.49
C GLY A 51 11.12 18.25 21.23
N SER A 52 10.76 17.03 20.82
CA SER A 52 11.71 15.96 20.51
C SER A 52 12.48 16.25 19.23
N THR A 53 13.62 15.59 19.04
CA THR A 53 14.43 15.69 17.84
C THR A 53 13.59 15.43 16.58
N PRO A 54 13.57 16.35 15.60
CA PRO A 54 12.88 16.15 14.34
C PRO A 54 13.43 14.95 13.59
N PHE A 55 12.56 14.25 12.88
CA PHE A 55 12.98 13.23 11.94
C PHE A 55 13.49 13.91 10.67
N GLY A 56 14.55 13.38 10.07
CA GLY A 56 15.21 14.01 8.91
C GLY A 56 14.29 14.26 7.72
N PHE A 57 13.16 13.56 7.63
CA PHE A 57 12.16 13.70 6.58
C PHE A 57 10.93 14.53 6.97
N ASP A 58 10.91 15.16 8.16
CA ASP A 58 9.74 15.93 8.62
C ASP A 58 9.41 17.15 7.73
N HIS A 59 10.33 17.56 6.87
CA HIS A 59 10.12 18.61 5.86
C HIS A 59 9.45 18.08 4.56
N LEU A 60 9.35 16.77 4.39
CA LEU A 60 8.76 16.15 3.22
C LEU A 60 7.28 15.79 3.46
N PRO A 61 6.47 15.73 2.38
CA PRO A 61 5.11 15.20 2.45
C PRO A 61 5.09 13.73 2.91
N PRO A 62 4.09 13.30 3.68
CA PRO A 62 3.98 11.92 4.18
C PRO A 62 4.10 10.85 3.10
N GLN A 63 3.49 11.05 1.93
CA GLN A 63 3.55 10.13 0.81
C GLN A 63 4.98 9.93 0.30
N THR A 64 5.77 11.00 0.22
CA THR A 64 7.19 10.94 -0.17
C THR A 64 8.00 10.17 0.86
N VAL A 65 7.73 10.41 2.15
CA VAL A 65 8.39 9.67 3.23
C VAL A 65 8.05 8.19 3.18
N LEU A 66 6.80 7.83 2.91
CA LEU A 66 6.40 6.43 2.76
C LEU A 66 7.09 5.76 1.58
N CYS A 67 7.21 6.45 0.43
CA CYS A 67 7.96 5.92 -0.69
C CYS A 67 9.42 5.64 -0.32
N VAL A 68 10.06 6.51 0.47
CA VAL A 68 11.44 6.28 0.95
C VAL A 68 11.51 5.11 1.94
N ILE A 69 10.59 5.03 2.91
CA ILE A 69 10.59 3.97 3.94
C ILE A 69 10.30 2.60 3.31
N LEU A 70 9.39 2.53 2.35
CA LEU A 70 8.88 1.28 1.79
C LEU A 70 9.53 0.86 0.46
N HIS A 71 10.48 1.64 -0.09
CA HIS A 71 11.01 1.44 -1.46
C HIS A 71 11.52 0.03 -1.79
N LYS A 72 11.99 -0.74 -0.79
CA LYS A 72 12.49 -2.12 -0.99
C LYS A 72 11.39 -3.18 -1.00
N VAL A 73 10.19 -2.83 -0.55
CA VAL A 73 9.08 -3.77 -0.32
C VAL A 73 7.90 -3.46 -1.24
N ILE A 74 7.59 -2.18 -1.41
CA ILE A 74 6.43 -1.68 -2.17
C ILE A 74 6.90 -0.55 -3.08
N SER A 75 6.47 -0.58 -4.35
CA SER A 75 6.78 0.52 -5.28
C SER A 75 6.09 1.81 -4.86
N CYS A 76 6.69 2.96 -5.19
CA CYS A 76 6.08 4.25 -4.86
C CYS A 76 4.70 4.40 -5.53
N ASP A 77 4.51 3.91 -6.76
CA ASP A 77 3.21 3.92 -7.43
C ASP A 77 2.15 3.16 -6.63
N ALA A 78 2.48 1.97 -6.10
CA ALA A 78 1.56 1.20 -5.27
C ALA A 78 1.26 1.88 -3.92
N VAL A 79 2.26 2.56 -3.34
CA VAL A 79 2.05 3.42 -2.15
C VAL A 79 1.06 4.54 -2.45
N MET A 80 1.25 5.25 -3.56
CA MET A 80 0.38 6.36 -3.95
C MET A 80 -1.05 5.89 -4.22
N GLU A 81 -1.23 4.80 -4.95
CA GLU A 81 -2.56 4.23 -5.22
C GLU A 81 -3.26 3.76 -3.93
N ALA A 82 -2.55 3.10 -3.03
CA ALA A 82 -3.14 2.67 -1.76
C ALA A 82 -3.56 3.86 -0.89
N LEU A 83 -2.75 4.92 -0.82
CA LEU A 83 -3.06 6.11 -0.03
C LEU A 83 -4.28 6.88 -0.56
N LYS A 84 -4.52 6.88 -1.88
CA LYS A 84 -5.74 7.51 -2.46
C LYS A 84 -7.04 6.95 -1.89
N HIS A 85 -7.04 5.68 -1.49
CA HIS A 85 -8.20 4.99 -0.95
C HIS A 85 -8.20 4.92 0.58
N TYR A 86 -7.18 5.47 1.23
CA TYR A 86 -7.05 5.43 2.68
C TYR A 86 -7.76 6.62 3.32
N LYS A 87 -8.80 6.35 4.12
CA LYS A 87 -9.65 7.38 4.74
C LYS A 87 -8.92 8.41 5.62
N GLU A 88 -7.75 8.06 6.15
CA GLU A 88 -6.96 8.94 7.04
C GLU A 88 -5.86 9.69 6.27
N TYR A 89 -5.74 9.42 4.97
CA TYR A 89 -4.86 10.17 4.09
C TYR A 89 -5.44 11.56 3.87
N ILE A 90 -4.66 12.58 4.24
CA ILE A 90 -5.03 13.97 3.98
C ILE A 90 -4.50 14.29 2.59
N HIS A 91 -5.42 14.39 1.63
CA HIS A 91 -5.10 14.82 0.28
C HIS A 91 -4.64 16.29 0.34
N THR A 92 -3.35 16.51 0.14
CA THR A 92 -2.83 17.84 -0.19
C THR A 92 -2.96 17.97 -1.70
N ASP A 93 -3.92 18.77 -2.16
CA ASP A 93 -4.32 18.94 -3.58
C ASP A 93 -3.22 19.53 -4.51
N GLU A 94 -1.95 19.48 -4.12
CA GLU A 94 -0.82 20.04 -4.89
C GLU A 94 -0.44 19.24 -6.15
N PHE A 95 -1.22 18.22 -6.53
CA PHE A 95 -0.96 17.39 -7.72
C PHE A 95 -2.25 17.07 -8.49
N THR A 96 -2.98 18.13 -8.91
CA THR A 96 -3.95 18.03 -10.01
C THR A 96 -3.28 18.27 -11.34
#